data_AF-A0A0G4PNC0-F1
#
_entry.id   AF-A0A0G4PNC0-F1
#
_cell.length_a   1.000
_cell.length_b   1.000
_cell.length_c   1.000
_cell.angle_alpha   90.00
_cell.angle_beta   90.00
_cell.angle_gamma   90.00
#
_symmetry.space_group_name_H-M   'P 1'
#
loop_
_entity.id
_entity.type
_entity.pdbx_description
1 polymer ?
#
loop_
_entity_poly.entity_id
_entity_poly.type
_entity_poly.pdbx_seq_one_letter_code
_entity_poly.pdbx_strand_id
1 'polypeptide(L)'
;MNPSMAEILFYSLTQWYGKRLNLSVERGPYRDPLAVLTTGAAKEIAYFKKFGRPLQPFQRLRRELYSYQAQSHLEHIIDLEKYLQIAPHLVPHDFPALHRPAIRHLQPNNIFISNYLEVKGLIDWQHTTILPLFLQCGIPESLQNYGDEVSESLQIPTLPSNFDELEETEQFREAELLRRRQLHYFYVKLTAEINPEHYEALTYDFSTLRRRLFHHASDHWEGDNVTLKPDLIILSRKWTNLTHDAKVSCPISFSDKELTECPRLARAQSEADEQLQACQEAIGVGHEGWVPLADYDQAKRRERSLKTDALEAAETEEEKTRIQENLIFDDFSEEECM
;
A
#
# COMPACT_ATOMS: atom_id res chain seq x y z
N MET A 1 41.22 16.77 7.90
CA MET A 1 40.67 15.63 7.14
C MET A 1 39.18 15.89 7.01
N ASN A 2 38.73 16.31 5.82
CA ASN A 2 37.29 16.41 5.54
C ASN A 2 36.70 15.01 5.61
N PRO A 3 35.62 14.77 6.37
CA PRO A 3 34.85 13.54 6.20
C PRO A 3 34.36 13.54 4.75
N SER A 4 34.72 12.51 3.99
CA SER A 4 34.19 12.30 2.65
C SER A 4 32.67 12.38 2.72
N MET A 5 32.06 13.25 1.92
CA MET A 5 30.61 13.23 1.70
C MET A 5 30.26 11.82 1.22
N ALA A 6 29.72 10.99 2.11
CA ALA A 6 29.06 9.77 1.73
C ALA A 6 27.96 10.19 0.75
N GLU A 7 28.10 9.81 -0.51
CA GLU A 7 27.08 10.04 -1.51
C GLU A 7 25.79 9.40 -0.98
N ILE A 8 24.78 10.23 -0.72
CA ILE A 8 23.48 9.79 -0.26
C ILE A 8 22.80 9.16 -1.48
N LEU A 9 22.59 7.85 -1.47
CA LEU A 9 22.04 7.08 -2.58
C LEU A 9 20.66 6.55 -2.20
N PHE A 10 19.61 6.91 -2.95
CA PHE A 10 18.28 6.35 -2.81
C PHE A 10 18.00 5.31 -3.93
N TYR A 11 17.36 4.17 -3.59
CA TYR A 11 17.14 3.03 -4.50
C TYR A 11 15.82 2.30 -4.22
N SER A 12 15.12 1.86 -5.27
CA SER A 12 13.94 0.99 -5.21
C SER A 12 13.88 0.05 -6.43
N LEU A 13 13.53 -1.22 -6.21
CA LEU A 13 13.30 -2.21 -7.27
C LEU A 13 12.12 -1.86 -8.18
N THR A 14 11.13 -1.10 -7.69
CA THR A 14 9.93 -0.67 -8.47
C THR A 14 10.27 0.18 -9.69
N GLN A 15 11.53 0.60 -9.83
CA GLN A 15 12.00 1.28 -11.03
C GLN A 15 12.22 0.32 -12.20
N TRP A 16 12.56 -0.96 -11.95
CA TRP A 16 13.17 -1.87 -12.92
C TRP A 16 12.25 -2.99 -13.44
N TYR A 17 10.93 -2.88 -13.27
CA TYR A 17 10.02 -3.96 -13.61
C TYR A 17 9.54 -3.93 -15.08
N GLY A 18 9.62 -5.06 -15.78
CA GLY A 18 9.08 -5.23 -17.14
C GLY A 18 9.69 -4.29 -18.19
N LYS A 19 8.86 -3.77 -19.10
CA LYS A 19 9.20 -2.81 -20.16
C LYS A 19 9.68 -1.48 -19.62
N ARG A 20 9.50 -1.20 -18.32
CA ARG A 20 10.08 -0.01 -17.68
C ARG A 20 11.60 -0.05 -17.78
N LEU A 21 12.24 -1.23 -17.82
CA LEU A 21 13.68 -1.39 -18.10
C LEU A 21 14.15 -0.67 -19.36
N ASN A 22 13.28 -0.59 -20.37
CA ASN A 22 13.59 -0.01 -21.69
C ASN A 22 13.30 1.50 -21.77
N LEU A 23 13.06 2.15 -20.62
CA LEU A 23 12.87 3.60 -20.52
C LEU A 23 14.20 4.28 -20.16
N SER A 24 14.52 5.34 -20.91
CA SER A 24 15.63 6.25 -20.63
C SER A 24 15.20 7.29 -19.58
N VAL A 25 15.03 6.84 -18.34
CA VAL A 25 14.67 7.67 -17.18
C VAL A 25 15.78 7.64 -16.13
N GLU A 26 15.87 8.68 -15.30
CA GLU A 26 16.81 8.73 -14.19
C GLU A 26 16.38 7.76 -13.08
N ARG A 27 17.25 6.79 -12.76
CA ARG A 27 16.97 5.70 -11.80
C ARG A 27 17.74 5.87 -10.49
N GLY A 28 18.20 7.09 -10.26
CA GLY A 28 19.07 7.44 -9.16
C GLY A 28 20.53 7.08 -9.43
N PRO A 29 21.39 7.22 -8.42
CA PRO A 29 21.05 7.67 -7.06
C PRO A 29 20.52 9.11 -7.01
N TYR A 30 19.43 9.35 -6.27
CA TYR A 30 18.87 10.70 -6.12
C TYR A 30 19.58 11.46 -4.98
N ARG A 31 19.77 12.78 -5.15
CA ARG A 31 20.56 13.60 -4.21
C ARG A 31 19.73 14.43 -3.24
N ASP A 32 18.46 14.64 -3.54
CA ASP A 32 17.55 15.43 -2.74
C ASP A 32 16.18 14.73 -2.60
N PRO A 33 15.43 15.00 -1.52
CA PRO A 33 14.12 14.38 -1.29
C PRO A 33 13.08 14.65 -2.38
N LEU A 34 13.16 15.78 -3.08
CA LEU A 34 12.19 16.12 -4.12
C LEU A 34 12.42 15.25 -5.37
N ALA A 35 13.68 15.01 -5.73
CA ALA A 35 14.03 14.05 -6.78
C ALA A 35 13.50 12.66 -6.45
N VAL A 36 13.61 12.20 -5.19
CA VAL A 36 13.03 10.92 -4.74
C VAL A 36 11.51 10.90 -4.95
N LEU A 37 10.81 11.94 -4.49
CA LEU A 37 9.35 12.02 -4.61
C LEU A 37 8.86 12.01 -6.06
N THR A 38 9.58 12.68 -6.98
CA THR A 38 9.07 12.96 -8.34
C THR A 38 9.45 11.90 -9.36
N THR A 39 10.54 11.17 -9.18
CA THR A 39 11.06 10.25 -10.20
C THR A 39 10.22 9.01 -10.42
N GLY A 40 9.55 8.49 -9.39
CA GLY A 40 8.55 7.42 -9.55
C GLY A 40 7.42 7.80 -10.50
N ALA A 41 6.79 8.96 -10.25
CA ALA A 41 5.72 9.48 -11.10
C ALA A 41 6.21 9.84 -12.51
N ALA A 42 7.40 10.45 -12.64
CA ALA A 42 7.98 10.75 -13.94
C ALA A 42 8.27 9.48 -14.76
N LYS A 43 8.74 8.41 -14.12
CA LYS A 43 8.91 7.09 -14.73
C LYS A 43 7.57 6.56 -15.24
N GLU A 44 6.53 6.55 -14.41
CA GLU A 44 5.21 6.02 -14.80
C GLU A 44 4.60 6.85 -15.95
N ILE A 45 4.70 8.18 -15.92
CA ILE A 45 4.28 9.03 -17.05
C ILE A 45 5.05 8.67 -18.34
N ALA A 46 6.37 8.49 -18.26
CA ALA A 46 7.18 8.09 -19.42
C ALA A 46 6.79 6.70 -19.94
N TYR A 47 6.46 5.77 -19.04
CA TYR A 47 5.94 4.45 -19.38
C TYR A 47 4.62 4.56 -20.16
N PHE A 48 3.62 5.29 -19.64
CA PHE A 48 2.33 5.40 -20.31
C PHE A 48 2.41 6.13 -21.65
N LYS A 49 3.29 7.13 -21.79
CA LYS A 49 3.50 7.81 -23.08
C LYS A 49 4.03 6.87 -24.17
N LYS A 50 4.77 5.82 -23.80
CA LYS A 50 5.39 4.88 -24.74
C LYS A 50 4.59 3.59 -24.93
N PHE A 51 3.99 3.09 -23.86
CA PHE A 51 3.38 1.74 -23.80
C PHE A 51 1.95 1.75 -23.25
N GLY A 52 1.41 2.92 -22.89
CA GLY A 52 0.11 3.06 -22.26
C GLY A 52 -1.02 2.50 -23.13
N ARG A 53 -1.89 1.72 -22.50
CA ARG A 53 -3.13 1.21 -23.08
C ARG A 53 -4.20 1.11 -22.01
N PRO A 54 -5.49 1.08 -22.35
CA PRO A 54 -6.53 0.78 -21.38
C PRO A 54 -6.34 -0.62 -20.79
N LEU A 55 -6.54 -0.77 -19.47
CA LEU A 55 -6.43 -2.04 -18.75
C LEU A 55 -7.64 -2.23 -17.84
N GLN A 56 -8.13 -3.46 -17.72
CA GLN A 56 -8.97 -3.81 -16.58
C GLN A 56 -8.08 -3.96 -15.34
N PRO A 57 -8.62 -3.72 -14.13
CA PRO A 57 -7.90 -4.04 -12.90
C PRO A 57 -7.33 -5.46 -12.91
N PHE A 58 -6.06 -5.61 -12.53
CA PHE A 58 -5.44 -6.93 -12.39
C PHE A 58 -6.10 -7.73 -11.27
N GLN A 59 -6.39 -7.07 -10.15
CA GLN A 59 -7.22 -7.67 -9.12
C GLN A 59 -8.65 -7.83 -9.65
N ARG A 60 -9.08 -9.07 -9.86
CA ARG A 60 -10.30 -9.38 -10.60
C ARG A 60 -11.57 -8.95 -9.85
N LEU A 61 -11.56 -9.02 -8.52
CA LEU A 61 -12.66 -8.49 -7.69
C LEU A 61 -12.86 -6.98 -7.88
N ARG A 62 -11.81 -6.23 -8.23
CA ARG A 62 -11.93 -4.79 -8.49
C ARG A 62 -12.57 -4.48 -9.86
N ARG A 63 -12.73 -5.46 -10.76
CA ARG A 63 -13.28 -5.23 -12.12
C ARG A 63 -14.76 -4.86 -12.09
N GLU A 64 -15.52 -5.37 -11.11
CA GLU A 64 -16.94 -5.07 -10.96
C GLU A 64 -17.20 -3.58 -10.71
N LEU A 65 -16.33 -2.90 -9.96
CA LEU A 65 -16.40 -1.46 -9.70
C LEU A 65 -16.48 -0.62 -10.99
N TYR A 66 -15.90 -1.17 -12.05
CA TYR A 66 -15.79 -0.54 -13.36
C TYR A 66 -16.71 -1.18 -14.40
N SER A 67 -17.68 -2.00 -13.98
CA SER A 67 -18.55 -2.76 -14.88
C SER A 67 -17.75 -3.57 -15.91
N TYR A 68 -16.61 -4.11 -15.47
CA TYR A 68 -15.68 -4.90 -16.30
C TYR A 68 -15.12 -4.13 -17.50
N GLN A 69 -15.17 -2.79 -17.48
CA GLN A 69 -14.58 -1.97 -18.54
C GLN A 69 -13.10 -1.69 -18.27
N ALA A 70 -12.31 -1.65 -19.34
CA ALA A 70 -10.92 -1.23 -19.27
C ALA A 70 -10.84 0.26 -18.90
N GLN A 71 -9.99 0.59 -17.93
CA GLN A 71 -9.75 1.96 -17.49
C GLN A 71 -8.68 2.61 -18.34
N SER A 72 -8.83 3.91 -18.60
CA SER A 72 -7.86 4.66 -19.40
C SER A 72 -6.66 5.07 -18.54
N HIS A 73 -5.45 4.70 -18.98
CA HIS A 73 -4.19 5.15 -18.37
C HIS A 73 -4.02 6.68 -18.41
N LEU A 74 -4.73 7.38 -19.31
CA LEU A 74 -4.67 8.84 -19.41
C LEU A 74 -5.22 9.53 -18.15
N GLU A 75 -6.22 8.94 -17.50
CA GLU A 75 -6.72 9.46 -16.23
C GLU A 75 -5.66 9.36 -15.13
N HIS A 76 -4.94 8.23 -15.10
CA HIS A 76 -3.84 8.04 -14.16
C HIS A 76 -2.66 9.00 -14.44
N ILE A 77 -2.34 9.31 -15.71
CA ILE A 77 -1.36 10.36 -16.05
C ILE A 77 -1.77 11.71 -15.45
N ILE A 78 -3.04 12.11 -15.56
CA ILE A 78 -3.53 13.37 -15.00
C ILE A 78 -3.32 13.42 -13.48
N ASP A 79 -3.59 12.31 -12.78
CA ASP A 79 -3.40 12.24 -11.34
C ASP A 79 -1.91 12.23 -10.94
N LEU A 80 -1.03 11.61 -11.74
CA LEU A 80 0.42 11.71 -11.58
C LEU A 80 0.93 13.15 -11.81
N GLU A 81 0.40 13.87 -12.81
CA GLU A 81 0.74 15.27 -13.07
C GLU A 81 0.27 16.20 -11.93
N LYS A 82 -0.90 15.92 -11.34
CA LYS A 82 -1.35 16.58 -10.10
C LYS A 82 -0.41 16.27 -8.93
N TYR A 83 0.00 15.01 -8.77
CA TYR A 83 0.97 14.62 -7.75
C TYR A 83 2.30 15.38 -7.91
N LEU A 84 2.82 15.53 -9.13
CA LEU A 84 4.05 16.28 -9.38
C LEU A 84 3.95 17.76 -8.99
N GLN A 85 2.76 18.37 -9.12
CA GLN A 85 2.53 19.76 -8.69
C GLN A 85 2.57 19.93 -7.17
N ILE A 86 2.14 18.92 -6.41
CA ILE A 86 2.15 18.97 -4.93
C ILE A 86 3.45 18.46 -4.31
N ALA A 87 4.24 17.66 -5.03
CA ALA A 87 5.44 17.00 -4.50
C ALA A 87 6.42 17.94 -3.76
N PRO A 88 6.69 19.19 -4.21
CA PRO A 88 7.54 20.13 -3.47
C PRO A 88 7.04 20.46 -2.06
N HIS A 89 5.73 20.40 -1.83
CA HIS A 89 5.08 20.67 -0.55
C HIS A 89 5.00 19.44 0.37
N LEU A 90 5.29 18.25 -0.16
CA LEU A 90 5.37 17.03 0.63
C LEU A 90 6.72 16.92 1.36
N VAL A 91 7.74 17.67 0.95
CA VAL A 91 9.05 17.65 1.62
C VAL A 91 8.97 18.38 2.98
N PRO A 92 9.38 17.76 4.10
CA PRO A 92 9.43 18.39 5.42
C PRO A 92 10.54 19.46 5.54
N HIS A 93 10.36 20.65 4.96
CA HIS A 93 11.42 21.68 4.92
C HIS A 93 11.86 22.17 6.30
N ASP A 94 10.96 22.16 7.28
CA ASP A 94 11.24 22.64 8.64
C ASP A 94 12.04 21.63 9.48
N PHE A 95 12.20 20.38 9.00
CA PHE A 95 12.85 19.30 9.74
C PHE A 95 13.89 18.55 8.88
N PRO A 96 15.10 19.13 8.69
CA PRO A 96 16.16 18.53 7.86
C PRO A 96 16.60 17.13 8.31
N ALA A 97 16.47 16.81 9.61
CA ALA A 97 16.78 15.47 10.14
C ALA A 97 15.96 14.37 9.45
N LEU A 98 14.74 14.68 9.01
CA LEU A 98 13.86 13.74 8.31
C LEU A 98 14.31 13.43 6.87
N HIS A 99 15.22 14.22 6.30
CA HIS A 99 15.69 14.04 4.93
C HIS A 99 16.82 13.01 4.83
N ARG A 100 17.39 12.61 5.98
CA ARG A 100 18.49 11.66 6.01
C ARG A 100 18.11 10.33 5.36
N PRO A 101 19.00 9.69 4.60
CA PRO A 101 18.75 8.37 4.07
C PRO A 101 18.61 7.35 5.21
N ALA A 102 17.58 6.51 5.10
CA ALA A 102 17.35 5.39 5.97
C ALA A 102 17.24 4.13 5.10
N ILE A 103 18.07 3.14 5.39
CA ILE A 103 17.91 1.79 4.87
C ILE A 103 16.85 1.08 5.71
N ARG A 104 15.90 0.39 5.08
CA ARG A 104 14.98 -0.47 5.83
C ARG A 104 14.68 -1.74 5.05
N HIS A 105 14.83 -2.83 5.78
CA HIS A 105 14.53 -4.19 5.38
C HIS A 105 13.10 -4.50 5.84
N LEU A 106 12.29 -5.08 4.95
CA LEU A 106 10.84 -5.18 5.14
C LEU A 106 10.41 -6.62 4.88
N GLN A 107 10.40 -7.46 5.93
CA GLN A 107 9.51 -8.64 6.07
C GLN A 107 9.90 -9.44 7.32
N PRO A 108 8.99 -9.67 8.28
CA PRO A 108 9.26 -10.50 9.46
C PRO A 108 9.70 -11.93 9.11
N ASN A 109 9.19 -12.48 8.00
CA ASN A 109 9.52 -13.83 7.51
C ASN A 109 11.01 -13.97 7.14
N ASN A 110 11.69 -12.85 6.92
CA ASN A 110 13.11 -12.79 6.56
C ASN A 110 14.02 -12.52 7.77
N ILE A 111 13.47 -12.63 9.00
CA ILE A 111 14.19 -12.44 10.26
C ILE A 111 14.31 -13.78 10.99
N PHE A 112 15.55 -14.27 11.15
CA PHE A 112 15.81 -15.45 11.97
C PHE A 112 15.89 -15.08 13.43
N ILE A 113 15.06 -15.72 14.25
CA ILE A 113 15.00 -15.51 15.69
C ILE A 113 15.44 -16.81 16.39
N SER A 114 16.27 -16.69 17.42
CA SER A 114 16.63 -17.82 18.27
C SER A 114 15.55 -18.18 19.28
N ASN A 115 15.69 -19.32 19.95
CA ASN A 115 14.80 -19.72 21.05
C ASN A 115 14.77 -18.72 22.23
N TYR A 116 15.72 -17.78 22.30
CA TYR A 116 15.80 -16.73 23.31
C TYR A 116 15.32 -15.36 22.80
N LEU A 117 14.58 -15.32 21.69
CA LEU A 117 14.08 -14.09 21.05
C LEU A 117 15.15 -13.13 20.52
N GLU A 118 16.38 -13.60 20.37
CA GLU A 118 17.46 -12.81 19.76
C GLU A 118 17.43 -12.94 18.22
N VAL A 119 17.59 -11.82 17.52
CA VAL A 119 17.78 -11.81 16.06
C VAL A 119 19.14 -12.42 15.72
N LYS A 120 19.14 -13.51 14.95
CA LYS A 120 20.35 -14.25 14.51
C LYS A 120 20.75 -13.97 13.07
N GLY A 121 19.83 -13.48 12.25
CA GLY A 121 20.14 -13.19 10.85
C GLY A 121 18.98 -12.49 10.15
N LEU A 122 19.34 -11.73 9.12
CA LEU A 122 18.42 -11.08 8.19
C LEU A 122 18.79 -11.56 6.80
N ILE A 123 17.83 -12.13 6.08
CA ILE A 123 18.02 -12.60 4.70
C ILE A 123 17.19 -11.78 3.74
N ASP A 124 17.32 -12.08 2.45
CA ASP A 124 16.46 -11.54 1.42
C ASP A 124 16.42 -10.00 1.40
N TRP A 125 17.57 -9.42 1.07
CA TRP A 125 17.76 -7.99 1.01
C TRP A 125 17.30 -7.38 -0.32
N GLN A 126 16.73 -8.17 -1.24
CA GLN A 126 16.45 -7.73 -2.60
C GLN A 126 15.45 -6.55 -2.65
N HIS A 127 14.45 -6.55 -1.75
CA HIS A 127 13.46 -5.48 -1.64
C HIS A 127 13.87 -4.32 -0.73
N THR A 128 15.13 -4.29 -0.27
CA THR A 128 15.61 -3.21 0.60
C THR A 128 15.64 -1.90 -0.17
N THR A 129 15.04 -0.87 0.41
CA THR A 129 15.09 0.49 -0.12
C THR A 129 15.96 1.37 0.75
N ILE A 130 16.51 2.40 0.12
CA ILE A 130 17.08 3.55 0.80
C ILE A 130 16.23 4.74 0.38
N LEU A 131 15.51 5.36 1.32
CA LEU A 131 14.68 6.56 1.10
C LEU A 131 14.93 7.57 2.23
N PRO A 132 14.53 8.85 2.08
CA PRO A 132 14.49 9.79 3.20
C PRO A 132 13.66 9.23 4.35
N LEU A 133 14.06 9.51 5.60
CA LEU A 133 13.39 8.97 6.79
C LEU A 133 11.88 9.24 6.81
N PHE A 134 11.40 10.40 6.37
CA PHE A 134 9.95 10.68 6.33
C PHE A 134 9.16 9.82 5.33
N LEU A 135 9.83 9.22 4.34
CA LEU A 135 9.24 8.25 3.42
C LEU A 135 9.44 6.81 3.92
N GLN A 136 10.58 6.53 4.53
CA GLN A 136 10.92 5.21 5.02
C GLN A 136 10.28 4.88 6.38
N CYS A 137 9.84 5.88 7.15
CA CYS A 137 9.19 5.68 8.44
C CYS A 137 7.88 4.90 8.28
N GLY A 138 7.37 4.36 9.39
CA GLY A 138 6.13 3.59 9.39
C GLY A 138 6.18 2.40 10.32
N ILE A 139 5.02 1.74 10.42
CA ILE A 139 4.83 0.50 11.16
C ILE A 139 4.80 -0.64 10.12
N PRO A 140 5.57 -1.73 10.29
CA PRO A 140 5.48 -2.89 9.41
C PRO A 140 4.04 -3.43 9.33
N GLU A 141 3.65 -3.95 8.18
CA GLU A 141 2.29 -4.44 7.92
C GLU A 141 1.83 -5.49 8.94
N SER A 142 2.72 -6.40 9.33
CA SER A 142 2.44 -7.44 10.33
C SER A 142 2.23 -6.91 11.76
N LEU A 143 2.57 -5.64 12.01
CA LEU A 143 2.49 -5.00 13.32
C LEU A 143 1.51 -3.81 13.34
N GLN A 144 1.02 -3.38 12.18
CA GLN A 144 0.13 -2.24 12.06
C GLN A 144 -1.34 -2.66 12.17
N ASN A 145 -2.19 -1.68 12.45
CA ASN A 145 -3.64 -1.82 12.57
C ASN A 145 -4.31 -0.47 12.26
N TYR A 146 -3.94 0.14 11.14
CA TYR A 146 -4.48 1.42 10.68
C TYR A 146 -5.98 1.29 10.37
N GLY A 147 -6.74 2.39 10.55
CA GLY A 147 -8.19 2.39 10.40
C GLY A 147 -8.96 1.97 11.67
N ASP A 148 -8.26 1.48 12.70
CA ASP A 148 -8.85 1.20 14.02
C ASP A 148 -8.64 2.37 14.98
N GLU A 149 -9.73 2.95 15.48
CA GLU A 149 -9.72 4.14 16.35
C GLU A 149 -8.88 3.94 17.63
N VAL A 150 -8.93 2.75 18.24
CA VAL A 150 -8.17 2.42 19.45
C VAL A 150 -6.66 2.43 19.16
N SER A 151 -6.27 1.87 18.01
CA SER A 151 -4.87 1.84 17.56
C SER A 151 -4.38 3.23 17.19
N GLU A 152 -5.14 4.00 16.43
CA GLU A 152 -4.76 5.35 15.97
C GLU A 152 -4.69 6.37 17.11
N SER A 153 -5.53 6.23 18.13
CA SER A 153 -5.49 7.06 19.34
C SER A 153 -4.47 6.59 20.38
N LEU A 154 -3.75 5.49 20.11
CA LEU A 154 -2.78 4.87 21.01
C LEU A 154 -3.35 4.61 22.41
N GLN A 155 -4.63 4.24 22.47
CA GLN A 155 -5.25 3.79 23.71
C GLN A 155 -4.71 2.41 24.09
N ILE A 156 -4.62 2.13 25.39
CA ILE A 156 -4.18 0.81 25.87
C ILE A 156 -5.23 -0.22 25.46
N PRO A 157 -4.88 -1.22 24.63
CA PRO A 157 -5.85 -2.20 24.14
C PRO A 157 -6.36 -3.09 25.27
N THR A 158 -7.68 -3.28 25.32
CA THR A 158 -8.36 -4.15 26.30
C THR A 158 -9.42 -5.00 25.60
N LEU A 159 -9.76 -6.14 26.20
CA LEU A 159 -10.90 -6.95 25.76
C LEU A 159 -12.21 -6.26 26.16
N PRO A 160 -13.30 -6.49 25.40
CA PRO A 160 -14.61 -6.05 25.81
C PRO A 160 -15.03 -6.72 27.14
N SER A 161 -15.81 -6.01 27.95
CA SER A 161 -16.20 -6.49 29.29
C SER A 161 -17.06 -7.76 29.28
N ASN A 162 -17.74 -8.03 28.16
CA ASN A 162 -18.59 -9.19 27.96
C ASN A 162 -17.90 -10.33 27.19
N PHE A 163 -16.57 -10.32 27.07
CA PHE A 163 -15.82 -11.30 26.27
C PHE A 163 -16.16 -12.76 26.62
N ASP A 164 -16.23 -13.09 27.92
CA ASP A 164 -16.53 -14.44 28.39
C ASP A 164 -17.97 -14.89 28.08
N GLU A 165 -18.85 -13.96 27.69
CA GLU A 165 -20.25 -14.20 27.34
C GLU A 165 -20.46 -14.34 25.81
N LEU A 166 -19.42 -14.08 25.01
CA LEU A 166 -19.48 -14.17 23.54
C LEU A 166 -19.41 -15.62 23.05
N GLU A 167 -19.91 -15.86 21.85
CA GLU A 167 -19.74 -17.13 21.14
C GLU A 167 -18.26 -17.36 20.77
N GLU A 168 -17.83 -18.61 20.63
CA GLU A 168 -16.41 -18.98 20.40
C GLU A 168 -15.80 -18.27 19.18
N THR A 169 -16.59 -18.10 18.12
CA THR A 169 -16.16 -17.39 16.90
C THR A 169 -15.97 -15.89 17.12
N GLU A 170 -16.81 -15.28 17.96
CA GLU A 170 -16.71 -13.86 18.34
C GLU A 170 -15.55 -13.64 19.32
N GLN A 171 -15.35 -14.56 20.28
CA GLN A 171 -14.19 -14.56 21.16
C GLN A 171 -12.89 -14.63 20.36
N PHE A 172 -12.82 -15.50 19.35
CA PHE A 172 -11.65 -15.59 18.48
C PHE A 172 -11.37 -14.26 17.75
N ARG A 173 -12.40 -13.62 17.19
CA ARG A 173 -12.29 -12.32 16.50
C ARG A 173 -11.80 -11.22 17.43
N GLU A 174 -12.38 -11.12 18.63
CA GLU A 174 -11.98 -10.12 19.63
C GLU A 174 -10.55 -10.35 20.13
N ALA A 175 -10.14 -11.62 20.30
CA ALA A 175 -8.77 -11.97 20.68
C ALA A 175 -7.74 -11.60 19.60
N GLU A 176 -8.06 -11.86 18.33
CA GLU A 176 -7.19 -11.48 17.21
C GLU A 176 -7.14 -9.95 17.02
N LEU A 177 -8.27 -9.26 17.18
CA LEU A 177 -8.32 -7.80 17.16
C LEU A 177 -7.48 -7.20 18.30
N LEU A 178 -7.59 -7.73 19.52
CA LEU A 178 -6.74 -7.33 20.64
C LEU A 178 -5.27 -7.51 20.30
N ARG A 179 -4.90 -8.67 19.74
CA ARG A 179 -3.51 -8.94 19.35
C ARG A 179 -2.98 -7.90 18.36
N ARG A 180 -3.74 -7.57 17.31
CA ARG A 180 -3.35 -6.55 16.32
C ARG A 180 -3.18 -5.17 16.97
N ARG A 181 -4.13 -4.77 17.82
CA ARG A 181 -4.06 -3.52 18.60
C ARG A 181 -2.83 -3.47 19.51
N GLN A 182 -2.52 -4.57 20.20
CA GLN A 182 -1.35 -4.67 21.08
C GLN A 182 -0.04 -4.55 20.30
N LEU A 183 0.08 -5.24 19.17
CA LEU A 183 1.28 -5.16 18.32
C LEU A 183 1.51 -3.72 17.82
N HIS A 184 0.45 -3.05 17.37
CA HIS A 184 0.51 -1.64 16.97
C HIS A 184 0.96 -0.76 18.13
N TYR A 185 0.25 -0.86 19.27
CA TYR A 185 0.52 -0.06 20.46
C TYR A 185 1.96 -0.22 20.94
N PHE A 186 2.44 -1.47 21.08
CA PHE A 186 3.80 -1.74 21.53
C PHE A 186 4.84 -1.29 20.52
N TYR A 187 4.60 -1.42 19.22
CA TYR A 187 5.51 -0.90 18.21
C TYR A 187 5.70 0.60 18.36
N VAL A 188 4.60 1.38 18.43
CA VAL A 188 4.67 2.83 18.54
C VAL A 188 5.32 3.25 19.85
N LYS A 189 4.90 2.65 20.97
CA LYS A 189 5.44 2.95 22.30
C LYS A 189 6.95 2.67 22.40
N LEU A 190 7.37 1.45 22.02
CA LEU A 190 8.79 1.08 22.09
C LEU A 190 9.63 1.91 21.12
N THR A 191 9.10 2.24 19.94
CA THR A 191 9.77 3.13 19.00
C THR A 191 10.02 4.51 19.62
N ALA A 192 9.04 5.08 20.34
CA ALA A 192 9.22 6.35 21.05
C ALA A 192 10.34 6.28 22.11
N GLU A 193 10.48 5.14 22.79
CA GLU A 193 11.47 4.92 23.84
C GLU A 193 12.89 4.68 23.30
N ILE A 194 13.03 3.85 22.25
CA ILE A 194 14.34 3.36 21.78
C ILE A 194 14.83 4.02 20.49
N ASN A 195 13.95 4.66 19.72
CA ASN A 195 14.27 5.31 18.45
C ASN A 195 13.46 6.61 18.26
N PRO A 196 13.77 7.66 19.04
CA PRO A 196 13.00 8.91 19.04
C PRO A 196 12.98 9.60 17.68
N GLU A 197 14.03 9.47 16.86
CA GLU A 197 14.05 10.05 15.50
C GLU A 197 13.03 9.37 14.57
N HIS A 198 12.89 8.04 14.64
CA HIS A 198 11.87 7.34 13.87
C HIS A 198 10.48 7.67 14.38
N TYR A 199 10.31 7.81 15.70
CA TYR A 199 9.05 8.23 16.28
C TYR A 199 8.66 9.63 15.81
N GLU A 200 9.58 10.59 15.83
CA GLU A 200 9.34 11.95 15.31
C GLU A 200 8.92 11.92 13.83
N ALA A 201 9.60 11.12 13.00
CA ALA A 201 9.20 10.92 11.60
C ALA A 201 7.82 10.26 11.45
N LEU A 202 7.46 9.34 12.34
CA LEU A 202 6.18 8.64 12.35
C LEU A 202 5.04 9.57 12.77
N THR A 203 5.26 10.43 13.76
CA THR A 203 4.26 11.38 14.28
C THR A 203 4.28 12.72 13.58
N TYR A 204 5.21 12.95 12.65
CA TYR A 204 5.23 14.16 11.84
C TYR A 204 3.88 14.32 11.13
N ASP A 205 3.39 15.56 11.06
CA ASP A 205 2.10 15.88 10.44
C ASP A 205 1.96 15.17 9.10
N PHE A 206 0.82 14.58 8.76
CA PHE A 206 0.59 13.89 7.48
C PHE A 206 1.61 12.80 7.08
N SER A 207 2.41 12.24 7.99
CA SER A 207 3.44 11.23 7.68
C SER A 207 2.88 10.06 6.86
N THR A 208 1.73 9.49 7.26
CA THR A 208 1.05 8.39 6.56
C THR A 208 0.58 8.80 5.17
N LEU A 209 0.00 9.99 5.03
CA LEU A 209 -0.49 10.46 3.73
C LEU A 209 0.66 10.75 2.76
N ARG A 210 1.78 11.34 3.24
CA ARG A 210 2.99 11.57 2.43
C ARG A 210 3.56 10.27 1.87
N ARG A 211 3.68 9.24 2.73
CA ARG A 211 4.15 7.91 2.31
C ARG A 211 3.21 7.27 1.31
N ARG A 212 1.90 7.29 1.58
CA ARG A 212 0.91 6.68 0.69
C ARG A 212 0.89 7.34 -0.69
N LEU A 213 0.92 8.68 -0.75
CA LEU A 213 1.06 9.43 -2.00
C LEU A 213 2.33 9.04 -2.76
N PHE A 214 3.47 8.93 -2.07
CA PHE A 214 4.73 8.53 -2.69
C PHE A 214 4.67 7.12 -3.28
N HIS A 215 4.16 6.14 -2.53
CA HIS A 215 4.00 4.76 -2.99
C HIS A 215 3.04 4.68 -4.17
N HIS A 216 1.82 5.21 -4.02
CA HIS A 216 0.79 5.17 -5.07
C HIS A 216 1.19 5.92 -6.36
N ALA A 217 2.08 6.92 -6.27
CA ALA A 217 2.60 7.61 -7.45
C ALA A 217 3.85 6.93 -8.07
N SER A 218 4.48 5.99 -7.36
CA SER A 218 5.71 5.32 -7.79
C SER A 218 5.50 3.87 -8.21
N ASP A 219 4.45 3.23 -7.69
CA ASP A 219 4.09 1.84 -7.95
C ASP A 219 3.58 1.64 -9.37
N HIS A 220 3.56 0.39 -9.81
CA HIS A 220 3.09 0.03 -11.13
C HIS A 220 1.57 0.21 -11.19
N TRP A 221 1.06 0.84 -12.24
CA TRP A 221 -0.38 0.93 -12.44
C TRP A 221 -0.97 -0.42 -12.84
N GLU A 222 -1.94 -0.89 -12.06
CA GLU A 222 -2.60 -2.19 -12.21
C GLU A 222 -4.01 -2.08 -12.81
N GLY A 223 -4.31 -0.97 -13.48
CA GLY A 223 -5.59 -0.76 -14.17
C GLY A 223 -6.70 -0.16 -13.33
N ASP A 224 -6.41 0.39 -12.14
CA ASP A 224 -7.37 1.15 -11.33
C ASP A 224 -7.00 2.65 -11.25
N ASN A 225 -8.02 3.51 -11.24
CA ASN A 225 -7.87 4.96 -11.15
C ASN A 225 -8.17 5.50 -9.73
N VAL A 226 -8.28 4.60 -8.75
CA VAL A 226 -8.79 4.93 -7.40
C VAL A 226 -7.78 4.65 -6.29
N THR A 227 -6.56 4.25 -6.62
CA THR A 227 -5.46 4.14 -5.66
C THR A 227 -4.84 5.51 -5.31
N LEU A 228 -4.34 6.27 -6.30
CA LEU A 228 -3.69 7.58 -6.05
C LEU A 228 -4.69 8.74 -5.82
N LYS A 229 -5.81 8.73 -6.54
CA LYS A 229 -6.74 9.85 -6.60
C LYS A 229 -7.39 10.23 -5.26
N PRO A 230 -7.85 9.29 -4.41
CA PRO A 230 -8.41 9.62 -3.10
C PRO A 230 -7.40 10.36 -2.22
N ASP A 231 -6.11 10.01 -2.30
CA ASP A 231 -5.07 10.64 -1.50
C ASP A 231 -4.83 12.09 -1.90
N LEU A 232 -4.84 12.37 -3.21
CA LEU A 232 -4.76 13.73 -3.73
C LEU A 232 -5.97 14.56 -3.31
N ILE A 233 -7.17 13.97 -3.26
CA ILE A 233 -8.39 14.63 -2.77
C ILE A 233 -8.30 14.89 -1.26
N ILE A 234 -7.84 13.92 -0.47
CA ILE A 234 -7.65 14.09 0.98
C ILE A 234 -6.65 15.22 1.24
N LEU A 235 -5.53 15.25 0.51
CA LEU A 235 -4.52 16.28 0.63
C LEU A 235 -5.06 17.66 0.23
N SER A 236 -5.77 17.77 -0.89
CA SER A 236 -6.31 19.06 -1.36
C SER A 236 -7.32 19.65 -0.37
N ARG A 237 -8.15 18.81 0.27
CA ARG A 237 -9.06 19.23 1.35
C ARG A 237 -8.32 19.69 2.61
N LYS A 238 -7.18 19.08 2.91
CA LYS A 238 -6.35 19.40 4.09
C LYS A 238 -5.18 20.33 3.75
N TRP A 239 -5.20 21.00 2.59
CA TRP A 239 -4.04 21.74 2.06
C TRP A 239 -3.53 22.83 3.01
N THR A 240 -4.42 23.65 3.56
CA THR A 240 -4.05 24.72 4.50
C THR A 240 -3.37 24.18 5.76
N ASN A 241 -3.74 22.97 6.19
CA ASN A 241 -3.14 22.32 7.35
C ASN A 241 -1.74 21.77 7.03
N LEU A 242 -1.49 21.38 5.77
CA LEU A 242 -0.19 20.89 5.31
C LEU A 242 0.83 22.03 5.17
N THR A 243 0.42 23.16 4.58
CA THR A 243 1.33 24.29 4.32
C THR A 243 1.53 25.18 5.54
N HIS A 244 0.63 25.09 6.53
CA HIS A 244 0.51 26.04 7.64
C HIS A 244 0.41 27.52 7.17
N ASP A 245 0.10 27.76 5.89
CA ASP A 245 -0.02 29.08 5.27
C ASP A 245 -1.23 29.12 4.33
N ALA A 246 -2.26 29.86 4.77
CA ALA A 246 -3.50 30.07 4.02
C ALA A 246 -3.30 30.90 2.74
N LYS A 247 -2.15 31.56 2.56
CA LYS A 247 -1.82 32.30 1.33
C LYS A 247 -1.39 31.37 0.20
N VAL A 248 -0.94 30.16 0.51
CA VAL A 248 -0.54 29.16 -0.49
C VAL A 248 -1.79 28.40 -0.94
N SER A 249 -2.31 28.75 -2.11
CA SER A 249 -3.42 28.02 -2.74
C SER A 249 -3.00 26.61 -3.15
N CYS A 250 -3.90 25.64 -3.00
CA CYS A 250 -3.68 24.28 -3.52
C CYS A 250 -3.51 24.33 -5.05
N PRO A 251 -2.39 23.80 -5.61
CA PRO A 251 -2.14 23.86 -7.05
C PRO A 251 -3.05 22.92 -7.85
N ILE A 252 -3.72 21.98 -7.17
CA ILE A 252 -4.60 20.98 -7.78
C ILE A 252 -6.05 21.22 -7.38
N SER A 253 -6.96 20.90 -8.30
CA SER A 253 -8.41 20.97 -8.10
C SER A 253 -9.09 19.74 -8.69
N PHE A 254 -10.30 19.48 -8.22
CA PHE A 254 -11.14 18.36 -8.64
C PHE A 254 -12.55 18.87 -8.89
N SER A 255 -13.24 18.26 -9.86
CA SER A 255 -14.64 18.55 -10.12
C SER A 255 -15.55 17.99 -9.01
N ASP A 256 -16.75 18.57 -8.85
CA ASP A 256 -17.74 18.09 -7.87
C ASP A 256 -18.09 16.60 -8.08
N LYS A 257 -18.10 16.17 -9.35
CA LYS A 257 -18.29 14.76 -9.72
C LYS A 257 -17.17 13.89 -9.16
N GLU A 258 -15.91 14.29 -9.33
CA GLU A 258 -14.77 13.54 -8.78
C GLU A 258 -14.78 13.51 -7.25
N LEU A 259 -15.15 14.63 -6.61
CA LEU A 259 -15.24 14.72 -5.15
C LEU A 259 -16.34 13.82 -4.54
N THR A 260 -17.35 13.46 -5.34
CA THR A 260 -18.46 12.58 -4.96
C THR A 260 -18.19 11.12 -5.31
N GLU A 261 -17.72 10.85 -6.53
CA GLU A 261 -17.51 9.47 -7.02
C GLU A 261 -16.25 8.81 -6.43
N CYS A 262 -15.17 9.58 -6.23
CA CYS A 262 -13.90 9.00 -5.78
C CYS A 262 -14.00 8.32 -4.41
N PRO A 263 -14.62 8.92 -3.37
CA PRO A 263 -14.84 8.23 -2.10
C PRO A 263 -15.71 6.96 -2.22
N ARG A 264 -16.70 6.96 -3.11
CA ARG A 264 -17.58 5.80 -3.35
C ARG A 264 -16.78 4.63 -3.94
N LEU A 265 -15.97 4.90 -4.96
CA LEU A 265 -15.14 3.88 -5.59
C LEU A 265 -14.02 3.39 -4.66
N ALA A 266 -13.40 4.27 -3.90
CA ALA A 266 -12.38 3.89 -2.92
C ALA A 266 -12.95 2.95 -1.83
N ARG A 267 -14.19 3.20 -1.37
CA ARG A 267 -14.87 2.30 -0.44
C ARG A 267 -15.14 0.94 -1.07
N ALA A 268 -15.68 0.90 -2.29
CA ALA A 268 -15.93 -0.34 -3.01
C ALA A 268 -14.63 -1.13 -3.27
N GLN A 269 -13.49 -0.44 -3.45
CA GLN A 269 -12.18 -1.09 -3.59
C GLN A 269 -11.74 -1.73 -2.27
N SER A 270 -11.92 -1.03 -1.14
CA SER A 270 -11.66 -1.58 0.19
C SER A 270 -12.49 -2.82 0.46
N GLU A 271 -13.79 -2.79 0.14
CA GLU A 271 -14.70 -3.94 0.28
C GLU A 271 -14.26 -5.14 -0.58
N ALA A 272 -13.82 -4.90 -1.82
CA ALA A 272 -13.30 -5.93 -2.70
C ALA A 272 -11.97 -6.54 -2.17
N ASP A 273 -11.11 -5.71 -1.57
CA ASP A 273 -9.85 -6.17 -0.98
C ASP A 273 -10.09 -6.98 0.32
N GLU A 274 -11.06 -6.58 1.13
CA GLU A 274 -11.52 -7.35 2.31
C GLU A 274 -12.09 -8.71 1.89
N GLN A 275 -12.88 -8.75 0.81
CA GLN A 275 -13.43 -9.98 0.26
C GLN A 275 -12.32 -10.91 -0.26
N LEU A 276 -11.31 -10.37 -0.94
CA LEU A 276 -10.14 -11.14 -1.36
C LEU A 276 -9.47 -11.80 -0.15
N GLN A 277 -9.21 -11.01 0.90
CA GLN A 277 -8.54 -11.49 2.10
C GLN A 277 -9.35 -12.62 2.75
N ALA A 278 -10.67 -12.47 2.87
CA ALA A 278 -11.54 -13.52 3.38
C ALA A 278 -11.47 -14.80 2.53
N CYS A 279 -11.39 -14.69 1.20
CA CYS A 279 -11.18 -15.84 0.31
C CYS A 279 -9.81 -16.50 0.53
N GLN A 280 -8.74 -15.72 0.69
CA GLN A 280 -7.39 -16.23 0.95
C GLN A 280 -7.33 -16.99 2.29
N GLU A 281 -7.93 -16.44 3.34
CA GLU A 281 -8.04 -17.06 4.66
C GLU A 281 -8.87 -18.37 4.62
N ALA A 282 -10.00 -18.36 3.91
CA ALA A 282 -10.85 -19.55 3.75
C ALA A 282 -10.14 -20.69 3.02
N ILE A 283 -9.31 -20.38 2.02
CA ILE A 283 -8.51 -21.37 1.30
C ILE A 283 -7.31 -21.82 2.14
N GLY A 284 -6.73 -20.90 2.92
CA GLY A 284 -5.49 -21.09 3.67
C GLY A 284 -4.24 -20.80 2.83
N VAL A 285 -4.31 -19.78 1.98
CA VAL A 285 -3.17 -19.28 1.20
C VAL A 285 -2.63 -17.98 1.78
N GLY A 286 -1.32 -17.77 1.65
CA GLY A 286 -0.71 -16.48 1.97
C GLY A 286 -1.11 -15.39 0.98
N HIS A 287 -0.72 -14.14 1.27
CA HIS A 287 -1.03 -12.96 0.47
C HIS A 287 -0.61 -13.10 -1.01
N GLU A 288 0.50 -13.78 -1.29
CA GLU A 288 1.01 -14.06 -2.64
C GLU A 288 0.52 -15.41 -3.23
N GLY A 289 -0.53 -16.01 -2.63
CA GLY A 289 -1.04 -17.32 -3.04
C GLY A 289 -0.15 -18.50 -2.62
N TRP A 290 0.88 -18.27 -1.82
CA TRP A 290 1.79 -19.32 -1.34
C TRP A 290 1.10 -20.28 -0.36
N VAL A 291 1.40 -21.57 -0.48
CA VAL A 291 0.92 -22.64 0.41
C VAL A 291 2.05 -23.66 0.64
N PRO A 292 2.22 -24.21 1.86
CA PRO A 292 3.13 -25.32 2.09
C PRO A 292 2.76 -26.52 1.22
N LEU A 293 3.77 -27.27 0.75
CA LEU A 293 3.55 -28.43 -0.13
C LEU A 293 2.59 -29.46 0.49
N ALA A 294 2.65 -29.66 1.81
CA ALA A 294 1.78 -30.58 2.54
C ALA A 294 0.30 -30.19 2.48
N ASP A 295 0.00 -28.89 2.36
CA ASP A 295 -1.36 -28.36 2.39
C ASP A 295 -1.90 -28.05 0.99
N TYR A 296 -1.07 -28.16 -0.06
CA TYR A 296 -1.42 -27.82 -1.44
C TYR A 296 -2.72 -28.48 -1.91
N ASP A 297 -2.85 -29.81 -1.73
CA ASP A 297 -4.04 -30.55 -2.15
C ASP A 297 -5.29 -30.14 -1.36
N GLN A 298 -5.12 -29.73 -0.10
CA GLN A 298 -6.23 -29.20 0.71
C GLN A 298 -6.65 -27.81 0.22
N ALA A 299 -5.69 -26.91 -0.02
CA ALA A 299 -5.94 -25.58 -0.56
C ALA A 299 -6.63 -25.66 -1.93
N LYS A 300 -6.16 -26.51 -2.85
CA LYS A 300 -6.83 -26.72 -4.16
C LYS A 300 -8.24 -27.28 -4.05
N ARG A 301 -8.54 -28.12 -3.04
CA ARG A 301 -9.92 -28.56 -2.79
C ARG A 301 -10.80 -27.41 -2.30
N ARG A 302 -10.30 -26.58 -1.38
CA ARG A 302 -11.03 -25.40 -0.87
C ARG A 302 -11.27 -24.36 -1.96
N GLU A 303 -10.27 -24.09 -2.80
CA GLU A 303 -10.40 -23.20 -3.95
C GLU A 303 -11.47 -23.69 -4.95
N ARG A 304 -11.49 -24.98 -5.27
CA ARG A 304 -12.56 -25.57 -6.09
C ARG A 304 -13.93 -25.47 -5.43
N SER A 305 -14.03 -25.69 -4.13
CA SER A 305 -15.28 -25.53 -3.38
C SER A 305 -15.77 -24.09 -3.48
N LEU A 306 -14.91 -23.11 -3.18
CA LEU A 306 -15.24 -21.69 -3.26
C LEU A 306 -15.72 -21.30 -4.66
N LYS A 307 -15.07 -21.82 -5.70
CA LYS A 307 -15.50 -21.63 -7.10
C LYS A 307 -16.89 -22.22 -7.36
N THR A 308 -17.16 -23.43 -6.89
CA THR A 308 -18.48 -24.06 -7.01
C THR A 308 -19.54 -23.24 -6.28
N ASP A 309 -19.29 -22.87 -5.03
CA ASP A 309 -20.21 -22.08 -4.20
C ASP A 309 -20.53 -20.73 -4.85
N ALA A 310 -19.53 -20.06 -5.43
CA ALA A 310 -19.72 -18.81 -6.16
C ALA A 310 -20.60 -18.99 -7.42
N LEU A 311 -20.43 -20.08 -8.17
CA LEU A 311 -21.24 -20.38 -9.36
C LEU A 311 -22.66 -20.81 -9.02
N GLU A 312 -22.87 -21.48 -7.88
CA GLU A 312 -24.19 -21.86 -7.38
C GLU A 312 -24.96 -20.66 -6.83
N ALA A 313 -24.25 -19.68 -6.26
CA ALA A 313 -24.84 -18.43 -5.77
C ALA A 313 -25.26 -17.46 -6.90
N ALA A 314 -24.77 -17.64 -8.13
CA ALA A 314 -25.12 -16.79 -9.25
C ALA A 314 -26.59 -16.95 -9.67
N GLU A 315 -27.31 -15.82 -9.76
CA GLU A 315 -28.74 -15.79 -10.06
C GLU A 315 -28.99 -15.88 -11.58
N THR A 316 -28.03 -15.48 -12.40
CA THR A 316 -28.15 -15.42 -13.86
C THR A 316 -27.03 -16.15 -14.59
N GLU A 317 -27.29 -16.59 -15.83
CA GLU A 317 -26.25 -17.18 -16.68
C GLU A 317 -25.16 -16.16 -17.08
N GLU A 318 -25.53 -14.87 -17.13
CA GLU A 318 -24.59 -13.78 -17.35
C GLU A 318 -23.62 -13.63 -16.17
N GLU A 319 -24.11 -13.72 -14.93
CA GLU A 319 -23.27 -13.73 -13.72
C GLU A 319 -22.36 -14.96 -13.67
N LYS A 320 -22.87 -16.16 -13.97
CA LYS A 320 -22.04 -17.37 -14.06
C LYS A 320 -20.90 -17.21 -15.06
N THR A 321 -21.20 -16.66 -16.23
CA THR A 321 -20.19 -16.40 -17.27
C THR A 321 -19.14 -15.41 -16.74
N ARG A 322 -19.57 -14.31 -16.11
CA ARG A 322 -18.64 -13.32 -15.53
C ARG A 322 -17.75 -13.90 -14.44
N ILE A 323 -18.31 -14.71 -13.54
CA ILE A 323 -17.54 -15.39 -12.49
C ILE A 323 -16.49 -16.29 -13.12
N GLN A 324 -16.84 -17.10 -14.12
CA GLN A 324 -15.91 -17.99 -14.82
C GLN A 324 -14.77 -17.23 -15.50
N GLU A 325 -15.05 -16.09 -16.13
CA GLU A 325 -14.05 -15.27 -16.82
C GLU A 325 -13.15 -14.48 -15.85
N ASN A 326 -13.58 -14.27 -14.60
CA ASN A 326 -12.92 -13.38 -13.64
C ASN A 326 -12.60 -14.07 -12.30
N LEU A 327 -12.36 -15.39 -12.31
CA LEU A 327 -11.99 -16.14 -11.10
C LEU A 327 -10.70 -15.61 -10.47
N ILE A 328 -10.77 -15.31 -9.18
CA ILE A 328 -9.75 -14.59 -8.40
C ILE A 328 -8.36 -15.24 -8.47
N PHE A 329 -8.30 -16.58 -8.51
CA PHE A 329 -7.07 -17.38 -8.44
C PHE A 329 -6.65 -18.02 -9.77
N ASP A 330 -7.25 -17.61 -10.89
CA ASP A 330 -6.82 -18.07 -12.19
C ASP A 330 -5.56 -17.31 -12.62
N ASP A 331 -4.65 -18.03 -13.28
CA ASP A 331 -3.44 -17.47 -13.87
C ASP A 331 -3.77 -16.30 -14.80
N PHE A 332 -2.90 -15.28 -14.79
CA PHE A 332 -2.97 -14.15 -15.71
C PHE A 332 -1.69 -14.07 -16.55
N SER A 333 -1.80 -13.50 -17.75
CA SER A 333 -0.62 -13.30 -18.58
C SER A 333 0.24 -12.18 -18.00
N GLU A 334 1.44 -12.51 -17.55
CA GLU A 334 2.40 -11.49 -17.08
C GLU A 334 2.84 -10.55 -18.21
N GLU A 335 2.70 -10.93 -19.48
CA GLU A 335 2.97 -10.04 -20.63
C GLU A 335 2.03 -8.82 -20.69
N GLU A 336 0.89 -8.90 -20.01
CA GLU A 336 -0.02 -7.77 -19.89
C GLU A 336 0.50 -6.69 -18.92
N CYS A 337 1.28 -7.13 -17.93
CA CYS A 337 1.89 -6.37 -16.84
C CYS A 337 3.35 -5.95 -17.13
N MET A 338 4.04 -6.71 -17.98
CA MET A 338 5.43 -6.45 -18.42
C MET A 338 5.53 -5.39 -19.50
#